data_AF-A0A9E4WSW7-F1
#
_entry.id   AF-A0A9E4WSW7-F1
#
_cell.length_a   1.000
_cell.length_b   1.000
_cell.length_c   1.000
_cell.angle_alpha   90.00
_cell.angle_beta   90.00
_cell.angle_gamma   90.00
#
_symmetry.space_group_name_H-M   'P 1'
#
loop_
_entity.id
_entity.type
_entity.pdbx_description
1 polymer ?
#
loop_
_entity_poly.entity_id
_entity_poly.type
_entity_poly.pdbx_seq_one_letter_code
_entity_poly.pdbx_strand_id
1 'polypeptide(L)'
;LTKAARFKVPILIGVLPLHSQRHAEFIHNELPGVVIPESIRDRMKEAGEHGLEEGAAIARETVQAARGGIQGIYLIPAFGRYDVAAELVEQIKAKA
;
A
#
# COMPACT_ATOMS: atom_id res chain seq x y z
N LEU A 1 11.13 -6.81 -10.33
CA LEU A 1 10.61 -8.19 -10.41
C LEU A 1 11.52 -9.15 -11.18
N THR A 2 12.24 -8.68 -12.22
CA THR A 2 13.10 -9.50 -13.09
C THR A 2 14.15 -10.33 -12.35
N LYS A 3 14.75 -9.81 -11.26
CA LYS A 3 15.71 -10.58 -10.43
C LYS A 3 15.07 -11.77 -9.73
N ALA A 4 13.79 -11.67 -9.34
CA ALA A 4 13.07 -12.73 -8.65
C ALA A 4 12.53 -13.80 -9.61
N ALA A 5 12.30 -13.47 -10.89
CA ALA A 5 11.78 -14.39 -11.90
C ALA A 5 12.60 -15.69 -12.04
N ARG A 6 13.92 -15.63 -11.81
CA ARG A 6 14.82 -16.80 -11.86
C ARG A 6 14.42 -17.94 -10.91
N PHE A 7 13.74 -17.61 -9.81
CA PHE A 7 13.35 -18.57 -8.79
C PHE A 7 12.06 -19.33 -9.15
N LYS A 8 11.32 -18.91 -10.19
CA LYS A 8 10.09 -19.56 -10.66
C LYS A 8 9.04 -19.78 -9.55
N VAL A 9 9.00 -18.91 -8.56
CA VAL A 9 8.00 -18.90 -7.48
C VAL A 9 7.04 -17.72 -7.63
N PRO A 10 5.80 -17.82 -7.14
CA PRO A 10 4.88 -16.69 -7.11
C PRO A 10 5.46 -15.52 -6.32
N ILE A 11 5.31 -14.31 -6.86
CA ILE A 11 5.70 -13.06 -6.22
C ILE A 11 4.44 -12.39 -5.71
N LEU A 12 4.42 -12.12 -4.40
CA LEU A 12 3.38 -11.32 -3.76
C LEU A 12 3.90 -9.90 -3.51
N ILE A 13 3.03 -8.91 -3.64
CA ILE A 13 3.32 -7.56 -3.14
C ILE A 13 2.79 -7.40 -1.73
N GLY A 14 3.63 -6.91 -0.82
CA GLY A 14 3.20 -6.45 0.50
C GLY A 14 2.61 -5.05 0.41
N VAL A 15 1.42 -4.85 0.98
CA VAL A 15 0.72 -3.56 0.97
C VAL A 15 0.33 -3.20 2.39
N LEU A 16 0.77 -2.03 2.85
CA LEU A 16 0.40 -1.42 4.13
C LEU A 16 -0.26 -0.07 3.81
N PRO A 17 -1.60 0.04 3.87
CA PRO A 17 -2.28 1.31 3.66
C PRO A 17 -1.85 2.34 4.71
N LEU A 18 -1.54 3.55 4.24
CA LEU A 18 -1.22 4.67 5.12
C LEU A 18 -2.50 5.16 5.82
N HIS A 19 -2.36 5.83 6.97
CA HIS A 19 -3.52 6.26 7.77
C HIS A 19 -3.54 7.78 7.98
N SER A 20 -2.37 8.40 8.02
CA SER A 20 -2.20 9.84 8.22
C SER A 20 -0.81 10.26 7.77
N GLN A 21 -0.59 11.57 7.63
CA GLN A 21 0.75 12.13 7.44
C GLN A 21 1.72 11.62 8.52
N ARG A 22 1.33 11.65 9.79
CA ARG A 22 2.18 11.19 10.90
C ARG A 22 2.55 9.71 10.77
N HIS A 23 1.61 8.88 10.33
CA HIS A 23 1.86 7.46 10.10
C HIS A 23 2.86 7.26 8.94
N ALA A 24 2.70 8.01 7.85
CA ALA A 24 3.61 7.98 6.72
C ALA A 24 5.04 8.44 7.09
N GLU A 25 5.18 9.55 7.83
CA GLU A 25 6.47 10.03 8.30
C GLU A 25 7.15 9.06 9.26
N PHE A 26 6.39 8.45 10.17
CA PHE A 26 6.93 7.43 11.05
C PHE A 26 7.47 6.23 10.26
N ILE A 27 6.71 5.70 9.30
CA ILE A 27 7.18 4.60 8.46
C ILE A 27 8.44 5.00 7.69
N HIS A 28 8.47 6.20 7.11
CA HIS A 28 9.60 6.63 6.31
C HIS A 28 10.90 6.77 7.11
N ASN A 29 10.81 7.26 8.35
CA ASN A 29 11.98 7.56 9.17
C ASN A 29 12.41 6.38 10.04
N GLU A 30 11.47 5.57 10.52
CA GLU A 30 11.72 4.56 11.56
C GLU A 30 11.75 3.12 11.03
N LEU A 31 11.22 2.82 9.84
CA LEU A 31 11.26 1.46 9.28
C LEU A 31 12.48 1.29 8.34
N PRO A 32 13.49 0.48 8.73
CA PRO A 32 14.68 0.30 7.91
C PRO A 32 14.34 -0.30 6.54
N GLY A 33 14.89 0.31 5.49
CA GLY A 33 14.69 -0.14 4.12
C GLY A 33 13.34 0.24 3.51
N VAL A 34 12.52 1.04 4.20
CA VAL A 34 11.26 1.58 3.66
C VAL A 34 11.47 3.05 3.29
N VAL A 35 11.10 3.39 2.05
CA VAL A 35 11.10 4.77 1.56
C VAL A 35 9.72 5.07 1.01
N ILE A 36 9.07 6.09 1.57
CA ILE A 36 7.83 6.62 1.02
C ILE A 36 8.20 7.83 0.15
N PRO A 37 7.88 7.82 -1.15
CA PRO A 37 8.16 8.96 -2.02
C PRO A 37 7.59 10.26 -1.47
N GLU A 38 8.29 11.38 -1.66
CA GLU A 38 7.86 12.70 -1.19
C GLU A 38 6.45 13.05 -1.68
N SER A 39 6.16 12.81 -2.96
CA SER A 39 4.83 13.03 -3.54
C SER A 39 3.70 12.24 -2.84
N ILE A 40 4.00 11.08 -2.28
CA ILE A 40 3.03 10.30 -1.50
C ILE A 40 2.87 10.89 -0.10
N ARG A 41 3.96 11.35 0.53
CA ARG A 41 3.89 12.02 1.84
C ARG A 41 3.15 13.35 1.75
N ASP A 42 3.31 14.09 0.66
CA ASP A 42 2.58 15.33 0.38
C ASP A 42 1.08 15.08 0.23
N ARG A 43 0.68 14.07 -0.54
CA ARG A 43 -0.73 13.64 -0.62
C ARG A 43 -1.32 13.31 0.75
N MET A 44 -0.56 12.60 1.59
CA MET A 44 -1.00 12.27 2.95
C MET A 44 -1.12 13.50 3.85
N LYS A 45 -0.31 14.54 3.61
CA LYS A 45 -0.40 15.83 4.30
C LYS A 45 -1.63 16.61 3.85
N GLU A 46 -1.87 16.69 2.54
CA GLU A 46 -3.03 17.36 1.94
C GLU A 46 -4.36 16.73 2.35
N ALA A 47 -4.39 15.41 2.53
CA ALA A 47 -5.59 14.69 2.94
C ALA A 47 -6.10 15.09 4.32
N GLY A 48 -5.23 15.53 5.24
CA GLY A 48 -5.61 15.88 6.61
C GLY A 48 -6.42 14.78 7.30
N GLU A 49 -7.64 15.09 7.72
CA GLU A 49 -8.57 14.15 8.36
C GLU A 49 -9.02 13.00 7.43
N HIS A 50 -8.90 13.15 6.11
CA HIS A 50 -9.22 12.14 5.10
C HIS A 50 -8.05 11.16 4.83
N GLY A 51 -7.04 11.12 5.69
CA GLY A 51 -5.84 10.29 5.49
C GLY A 51 -6.12 8.79 5.31
N LEU A 52 -7.21 8.27 5.88
CA LEU A 52 -7.66 6.88 5.66
C LEU A 52 -8.08 6.62 4.21
N GLU A 53 -8.90 7.50 3.65
CA GLU A 53 -9.41 7.40 2.28
C GLU A 53 -8.26 7.55 1.28
N GLU A 54 -7.39 8.53 1.51
CA GLU A 54 -6.23 8.78 0.66
C GLU A 54 -5.21 7.63 0.72
N GLY A 55 -4.95 7.11 1.92
CA GLY A 55 -4.07 5.95 2.09
C GLY A 55 -4.59 4.69 1.41
N ALA A 56 -5.91 4.46 1.42
CA ALA A 56 -6.55 3.39 0.66
C ALA A 56 -6.47 3.62 -0.86
N ALA A 57 -6.62 4.87 -1.32
CA ALA A 57 -6.45 5.23 -2.73
C ALA A 57 -5.01 4.94 -3.22
N ILE A 58 -4.00 5.39 -2.46
CA ILE A 58 -2.57 5.13 -2.76
C ILE A 58 -2.29 3.62 -2.78
N ALA A 59 -2.81 2.86 -1.81
CA ALA A 59 -2.66 1.41 -1.78
C ALA A 59 -3.23 0.74 -3.05
N ARG A 60 -4.41 1.18 -3.51
CA ARG A 60 -5.00 0.69 -4.76
C ARG A 60 -4.16 1.02 -5.98
N GLU A 61 -3.70 2.27 -6.10
CA GLU A 61 -2.85 2.69 -7.22
C GLU A 61 -1.56 1.87 -7.28
N THR A 62 -0.97 1.60 -6.12
CA THR A 62 0.25 0.77 -5.99
C THR A 62 0.00 -0.66 -6.47
N VAL A 63 -1.11 -1.27 -6.04
CA VAL A 63 -1.51 -2.62 -6.50
C VAL A 63 -1.76 -2.63 -8.01
N GLN A 64 -2.47 -1.63 -8.52
CA GLN A 64 -2.79 -1.53 -9.94
C GLN A 64 -1.53 -1.40 -10.81
N ALA A 65 -0.55 -0.61 -10.37
CA ALA A 65 0.74 -0.48 -11.05
C ALA A 65 1.55 -1.78 -11.05
N ALA A 66 1.42 -2.61 -10.00
CA ALA A 66 2.15 -3.86 -9.86
C ALA A 66 1.48 -5.07 -10.55
N ARG A 67 0.20 -4.94 -10.93
CA ARG A 67 -0.70 -6.05 -11.31
C ARG A 67 -0.13 -7.02 -12.35
N GLY A 68 0.57 -6.51 -13.37
CA GLY A 68 1.14 -7.34 -14.44
C GLY A 68 2.34 -8.21 -14.03
N GLY A 69 2.89 -8.02 -12.83
CA GLY A 69 4.11 -8.70 -12.38
C GLY A 69 3.98 -9.51 -11.09
N ILE A 70 2.80 -9.51 -10.48
CA ILE A 70 2.53 -10.15 -9.18
C ILE A 70 1.45 -11.23 -9.32
N GLN A 71 1.46 -12.21 -8.43
CA GLN A 71 0.49 -13.31 -8.41
C GLN A 71 -0.45 -13.21 -7.21
N GLY A 72 -0.25 -12.23 -6.34
CA GLY A 72 -1.13 -11.96 -5.22
C GLY A 72 -0.64 -10.80 -4.37
N ILE A 73 -1.41 -10.52 -3.33
CA ILE A 73 -1.23 -9.37 -2.44
C ILE A 73 -1.20 -9.90 -1.01
N TYR A 74 -0.20 -9.48 -0.25
CA TYR A 74 -0.14 -9.63 1.20
C TYR A 74 -0.53 -8.29 1.82
N LEU A 75 -1.75 -8.20 2.32
CA LEU A 75 -2.30 -6.96 2.89
C LEU A 75 -2.07 -6.92 4.41
N ILE A 76 -1.50 -5.83 4.89
CA ILE A 76 -1.22 -5.59 6.30
C ILE A 76 -2.18 -4.51 6.80
N PRO A 77 -3.18 -4.85 7.63
CA PRO A 77 -4.07 -3.85 8.21
C PRO A 77 -3.32 -3.01 9.24
N ALA A 78 -3.30 -1.69 9.05
CA ALA A 78 -2.77 -0.77 10.05
C ALA A 78 -3.70 -0.74 11.27
N PHE A 79 -3.13 -0.78 12.48
CA PHE A 79 -3.84 -0.58 13.76
C PHE A 79 -5.07 -1.50 13.98
N GLY A 80 -5.11 -2.69 13.38
CA GLY A 80 -6.25 -3.61 13.53
C GLY A 80 -7.54 -3.16 12.83
N ARG A 81 -7.47 -2.23 11.88
CA ARG A 81 -8.61 -1.76 11.08
C ARG A 81 -8.94 -2.73 9.95
N TYR A 82 -9.58 -3.84 10.32
CA TYR A 82 -9.96 -4.91 9.39
C TYR A 82 -11.09 -4.51 8.43
N ASP A 83 -11.93 -3.55 8.83
CA ASP A 83 -12.96 -2.91 8.01
C ASP A 83 -12.36 -2.28 6.74
N VAL A 84 -11.36 -1.42 6.92
CA VAL A 84 -10.66 -0.74 5.82
C VAL A 84 -9.93 -1.75 4.93
N ALA A 85 -9.35 -2.79 5.54
CA ALA A 85 -8.69 -3.86 4.79
C ALA A 85 -9.69 -4.66 3.92
N ALA A 86 -10.87 -4.97 4.45
CA ALA A 86 -11.91 -5.67 3.71
C ALA A 86 -12.43 -4.83 2.53
N GLU A 87 -12.70 -3.54 2.75
CA GLU A 87 -13.10 -2.61 1.68
C GLU A 87 -12.04 -2.53 0.58
N LEU A 88 -10.76 -2.43 0.95
CA LEU A 88 -9.67 -2.41 -0.01
C LEU A 88 -9.59 -3.70 -0.83
N VAL A 89 -9.80 -4.87 -0.21
CA VAL A 89 -9.84 -6.17 -0.91
C VAL A 89 -10.98 -6.19 -1.93
N GLU A 90 -12.18 -5.75 -1.55
CA GLU A 90 -13.33 -5.70 -2.46
C GLU A 90 -13.07 -4.75 -3.63
N GLN A 91 -12.53 -3.55 -3.37
CA GLN A 91 -12.21 -2.58 -4.42
C GLN A 91 -11.13 -3.08 -5.38
N ILE A 92 -10.14 -3.84 -4.90
CA ILE A 92 -9.09 -4.43 -5.73
C ILE A 92 -9.66 -5.54 -6.61
N LYS A 93 -10.53 -6.40 -6.07
CA LYS A 93 -11.21 -7.47 -6.82
C LYS A 93 -12.19 -6.94 -7.85
N ALA A 94 -12.94 -5.88 -7.54
CA ALA A 94 -13.94 -5.30 -8.45
C ALA A 94 -13.33 -4.64 -9.70
N LYS A 95 -12.04 -4.25 -9.64
CA LYS A 95 -11.27 -3.73 -10.79
C LYS A 95 -10.41 -4.82 -11.45
N ALA A 96 -10.67 -6.10 -11.13
CA ALA A 96 -9.94 -7.23 -11.67
C ALA A 96 -10.42 -7.64 -13.06
#